data_AF-A0A660P926-F1
#
_entry.id   AF-A0A660P926-F1
#
_cell.length_a   1.000
_cell.length_b   1.000
_cell.length_c   1.000
_cell.angle_alpha   90.00
_cell.angle_beta   90.00
_cell.angle_gamma   90.00
#
_symmetry.space_group_name_H-M   'P 1'
#
loop_
_entity.id
_entity.type
_entity.pdbx_description
1 polymer ?
#
loop_
_entity_poly.entity_id
_entity_poly.type
_entity_poly.pdbx_seq_one_letter_code
_entity_poly.pdbx_strand_id
1 'polypeptide(L)'
;NKSHGTIQVTAMDHIDKEGAGQIILIGPPNSGKSSLLDVFTHAKPLVADYPFSTREPQTGMMTYDTVQLQLIDTPPISTDLYENYMSGLIRNADLVTVVADLSSQTMIEDLSFILKKLEEKRIILNPEISEKSEQSEDARFAYKKTIICAHKEYEDETYNQFNKLKKIFENFVIIPTSILDEESLKNLQKAIFTALSIIRVYTKPVGHEPDYNDPIILPVGGTVEKAAETLHRDIAEKLKFAKIWGDGKFDGQKVQGDFELNDKDIVEFHI
;
A
#
# COMPACT_ATOMS: atom_id res chain seq x y z
N ASN A 1 -36.15 33.16 -11.80
CA ASN A 1 -34.81 32.86 -11.24
C ASN A 1 -34.80 31.49 -10.60
N LYS A 2 -34.46 30.44 -11.37
CA LYS A 2 -34.14 29.11 -10.83
C LYS A 2 -32.63 28.97 -10.88
N SER A 3 -31.96 29.01 -9.73
CA SER A 3 -30.54 28.68 -9.64
C SER A 3 -30.39 27.18 -9.83
N HIS A 4 -29.73 26.76 -10.89
CA HIS A 4 -29.19 25.42 -11.01
C HIS A 4 -28.09 25.27 -9.97
N GLY A 5 -28.42 24.65 -8.83
CA GLY A 5 -27.41 24.09 -7.93
C GLY A 5 -26.77 22.92 -8.64
N THR A 6 -25.55 23.10 -9.12
CA THR A 6 -24.71 22.02 -9.61
C THR A 6 -24.52 21.04 -8.47
N ILE A 7 -25.12 19.86 -8.57
CA ILE A 7 -24.78 18.73 -7.69
C ILE A 7 -23.32 18.41 -8.02
N GLN A 8 -22.40 18.77 -7.13
CA GLN A 8 -21.04 18.23 -7.17
C GLN A 8 -21.18 16.73 -6.92
N VAL A 9 -21.12 15.95 -8.00
CA VAL A 9 -20.92 14.52 -7.92
C VAL A 9 -19.51 14.35 -7.34
N THR A 10 -19.40 13.86 -6.11
CA THR A 10 -18.13 13.35 -5.58
C THR A 10 -17.72 12.24 -6.55
N ALA A 11 -16.63 12.47 -7.28
CA ALA A 11 -16.24 11.56 -8.34
C ALA A 11 -15.81 10.22 -7.72
N MET A 12 -16.28 9.11 -8.27
CA MET A 12 -15.96 7.74 -7.84
C MET A 12 -14.46 7.39 -7.98
N ASP A 13 -13.64 8.35 -8.41
CA ASP A 13 -12.22 8.23 -8.71
C ASP A 13 -11.33 8.63 -7.52
N HIS A 14 -11.95 8.94 -6.37
CA HIS A 14 -11.26 9.33 -5.16
C HIS A 14 -11.88 8.66 -3.91
N ILE A 15 -11.00 8.05 -3.11
CA ILE A 15 -11.28 7.54 -1.76
C ILE A 15 -10.23 8.18 -0.85
N ASP A 16 -10.69 8.83 0.22
CA ASP A 16 -9.82 9.48 1.19
C ASP A 16 -8.85 8.44 1.78
N LYS A 17 -7.58 8.83 1.91
CA LYS A 17 -6.55 7.95 2.45
C LYS A 17 -6.75 7.79 3.95
N GLU A 18 -6.74 6.54 4.40
CA GLU A 18 -6.77 6.18 5.81
C GLU A 18 -5.57 5.30 6.18
N GLY A 19 -5.16 5.39 7.45
CA GLY A 19 -4.01 4.64 7.96
C GLY A 19 -2.67 5.09 7.36
N ALA A 20 -1.70 4.18 7.37
CA ALA A 20 -0.32 4.42 6.97
C ALA A 20 -0.07 4.34 5.46
N GLY A 21 -1.05 3.89 4.70
CA GLY A 21 -0.95 3.76 3.25
C GLY A 21 -2.20 3.14 2.64
N GLN A 22 -2.50 3.53 1.41
CA GLN A 22 -3.62 3.04 0.62
C GLN A 22 -3.14 2.05 -0.45
N ILE A 23 -3.62 0.81 -0.42
CA ILE A 23 -3.23 -0.28 -1.32
C ILE A 23 -4.43 -0.68 -2.15
N ILE A 24 -4.27 -0.67 -3.48
CA ILE A 24 -5.35 -1.02 -4.40
C ILE A 24 -5.13 -2.41 -4.99
N LEU A 25 -6.14 -3.26 -4.88
CA LEU A 25 -6.17 -4.61 -5.46
C LEU A 25 -6.78 -4.53 -6.87
N ILE A 26 -6.01 -4.91 -7.89
CA ILE A 26 -6.48 -4.99 -9.27
C ILE A 26 -6.22 -6.40 -9.84
N GLY A 27 -6.99 -6.82 -10.83
CA GLY A 27 -6.86 -8.18 -11.38
C GLY A 27 -8.07 -8.63 -12.17
N PRO A 28 -7.96 -9.76 -12.89
CA PRO A 28 -9.05 -10.28 -13.71
C PRO A 28 -10.26 -10.73 -12.87
N PRO A 29 -11.40 -11.06 -13.51
CA PRO A 29 -12.53 -11.66 -12.83
C PRO A 29 -12.12 -12.93 -12.08
N ASN A 30 -12.71 -13.15 -10.90
CA ASN A 30 -12.50 -14.35 -10.07
C ASN A 30 -11.05 -14.60 -9.62
N SER A 31 -10.16 -13.60 -9.70
CA SER A 31 -8.77 -13.75 -9.25
C SER A 31 -8.60 -13.83 -7.73
N GLY A 32 -9.65 -13.54 -6.95
CA GLY A 32 -9.65 -13.62 -5.49
C GLY A 32 -9.44 -12.29 -4.76
N LYS A 33 -9.55 -11.14 -5.44
CA LYS A 33 -9.38 -9.80 -4.81
C LYS A 33 -10.29 -9.58 -3.60
N SER A 34 -11.59 -9.81 -3.74
CA SER A 34 -12.56 -9.62 -2.65
C SER A 34 -12.29 -10.60 -1.50
N SER A 35 -11.90 -11.84 -1.80
CA SER A 35 -11.54 -12.83 -0.78
C SER A 35 -10.27 -12.43 0.00
N LEU A 36 -9.28 -11.83 -0.69
CA LEU A 36 -8.11 -11.27 -0.03
C LEU A 36 -8.50 -10.10 0.87
N LEU A 37 -9.37 -9.19 0.40
CA LEU A 37 -9.89 -8.09 1.21
C LEU A 37 -10.56 -8.63 2.48
N ASP A 38 -11.53 -9.54 2.34
CA ASP A 38 -12.28 -10.13 3.46
C ASP A 38 -11.36 -10.76 4.52
N VAL A 39 -10.38 -11.56 4.08
CA VAL A 39 -9.45 -12.23 4.98
C VAL A 39 -8.53 -11.23 5.69
N PHE A 40 -8.07 -10.18 5.00
CA PHE A 40 -7.17 -9.19 5.60
C PHE A 40 -7.86 -8.21 6.53
N THR A 41 -9.14 -7.90 6.32
CA THR A 41 -9.78 -6.80 7.06
C THR A 41 -10.48 -7.24 8.34
N HIS A 42 -10.78 -8.53 8.52
CA HIS A 42 -11.45 -9.15 9.69
C HIS A 42 -12.81 -8.52 10.12
N ALA A 43 -13.13 -7.33 9.61
CA ALA A 43 -14.38 -6.61 9.67
C ALA A 43 -15.04 -6.66 8.28
N LYS A 44 -16.37 -6.53 8.26
CA LYS A 44 -17.12 -6.44 6.99
C LYS A 44 -16.59 -5.24 6.20
N PRO A 45 -16.15 -5.44 4.93
CA PRO A 45 -15.74 -4.33 4.08
C PRO A 45 -16.79 -3.22 4.07
N LEU A 46 -16.32 -1.97 4.18
CA LEU A 46 -17.17 -0.82 3.96
C LEU A 46 -17.35 -0.66 2.46
N VAL A 47 -18.60 -0.73 2.02
CA VAL A 47 -18.98 -0.43 0.64
C VAL A 47 -19.04 1.09 0.51
N ALA A 48 -18.33 1.63 -0.46
CA ALA A 48 -18.41 3.06 -0.74
C ALA A 48 -19.70 3.35 -1.53
N ASP A 49 -20.65 4.07 -0.91
CA ASP A 49 -21.98 4.34 -1.48
C ASP A 49 -21.90 5.37 -2.63
N TYR A 50 -22.17 4.94 -3.87
CA TYR A 50 -22.19 5.81 -5.04
C TYR A 50 -23.39 5.55 -5.98
N PRO A 51 -24.13 6.59 -6.38
CA PRO A 51 -25.25 6.40 -7.30
C PRO A 51 -24.75 6.03 -8.72
N PHE A 52 -25.45 5.08 -9.37
CA PHE A 52 -25.34 4.71 -10.80
C PHE A 52 -24.21 3.74 -11.21
N SER A 53 -23.54 3.05 -10.28
CA SER A 53 -22.66 1.91 -10.60
C SER A 53 -23.26 0.57 -10.16
N THR A 54 -22.94 -0.53 -10.85
CA THR A 54 -23.39 -1.87 -10.45
C THR A 54 -22.35 -2.66 -9.66
N ARG A 55 -21.11 -2.13 -9.55
CA ARG A 55 -19.99 -2.73 -8.82
C ARG A 55 -19.17 -1.61 -8.16
N GLU A 56 -19.42 -1.37 -6.88
CA GLU A 56 -18.72 -0.34 -6.11
C GLU A 56 -17.39 -0.87 -5.59
N PRO A 57 -16.32 -0.04 -5.54
CA PRO A 57 -15.10 -0.41 -4.84
C PRO A 57 -15.40 -0.64 -3.36
N GLN A 58 -14.77 -1.66 -2.79
CA GLN A 58 -14.89 -1.98 -1.37
C GLN A 58 -13.61 -1.63 -0.66
N THR A 59 -13.73 -1.15 0.57
CA THR A 59 -12.59 -0.76 1.38
C THR A 59 -12.58 -1.50 2.70
N GLY A 60 -11.39 -1.69 3.26
CA GLY A 60 -11.25 -2.14 4.64
C GLY A 60 -9.82 -2.01 5.15
N MET A 61 -9.67 -2.09 6.47
CA MET A 61 -8.39 -1.87 7.12
C MET A 61 -7.70 -3.20 7.41
N MET A 62 -6.52 -3.38 6.81
CA MET A 62 -5.61 -4.47 7.10
C MET A 62 -4.64 -4.02 8.19
N THR A 63 -4.54 -4.79 9.27
CA THR A 63 -3.52 -4.56 10.30
C THR A 63 -2.24 -5.33 10.00
N TYR A 64 -1.10 -4.67 10.03
CA TYR A 64 0.23 -5.29 10.03
C TYR A 64 1.01 -4.85 11.28
N ASP A 65 1.30 -5.79 12.18
CA ASP A 65 1.72 -5.52 13.56
C ASP A 65 0.73 -4.56 14.27
N THR A 66 1.08 -3.27 14.40
CA THR A 66 0.22 -2.21 14.98
C THR A 66 -0.22 -1.16 13.96
N VAL A 67 0.16 -1.34 12.70
CA VAL A 67 -0.06 -0.36 11.63
C VAL A 67 -1.32 -0.72 10.84
N GLN A 68 -2.22 0.26 10.69
CA GLN A 68 -3.41 0.12 9.85
C GLN A 68 -3.09 0.53 8.41
N LEU A 69 -3.46 -0.31 7.45
CA LEU A 69 -3.27 -0.12 6.02
C LEU A 69 -4.63 -0.24 5.31
N GLN A 70 -5.00 0.76 4.53
CA GLN A 70 -6.27 0.77 3.82
C GLN A 70 -6.16 -0.07 2.55
N LEU A 71 -6.96 -1.12 2.44
CA LEU A 71 -7.11 -1.92 1.22
C LEU A 71 -8.33 -1.44 0.43
N ILE A 72 -8.18 -1.39 -0.89
CA ILE A 72 -9.26 -1.08 -1.84
C ILE A 72 -9.39 -2.25 -2.81
N ASP A 73 -10.49 -3.00 -2.73
CA ASP A 73 -10.89 -3.94 -3.77
C ASP A 73 -11.62 -3.19 -4.89
N THR A 74 -11.28 -3.52 -6.13
CA THR A 74 -11.80 -2.85 -7.31
C THR A 74 -12.57 -3.82 -8.21
N PRO A 75 -13.47 -3.31 -9.07
CA PRO A 75 -14.05 -4.15 -10.10
C PRO A 75 -13.00 -4.86 -10.95
N PRO A 76 -13.33 -6.04 -11.51
CA PRO A 76 -12.41 -6.76 -12.37
C PRO A 76 -11.95 -5.94 -13.59
N ILE A 77 -10.69 -6.11 -13.97
CA ILE A 77 -10.16 -5.60 -15.23
C ILE A 77 -10.06 -6.76 -16.24
N SER A 78 -10.74 -6.65 -17.38
CA SER A 78 -10.63 -7.59 -18.51
C SER A 78 -10.89 -6.87 -19.83
N THR A 79 -10.86 -7.59 -20.96
CA THR A 79 -11.06 -7.05 -22.32
C THR A 79 -12.24 -6.09 -22.43
N ASP A 80 -13.36 -6.46 -21.80
CA ASP A 80 -14.64 -5.76 -21.90
C ASP A 80 -14.99 -5.00 -20.60
N LEU A 81 -14.15 -5.10 -19.57
CA LEU A 81 -14.40 -4.54 -18.24
C LEU A 81 -13.24 -3.63 -17.83
N TYR A 82 -13.49 -2.33 -17.90
CA TYR A 82 -12.66 -1.31 -17.27
C TYR A 82 -13.51 -0.10 -16.93
N GLU A 83 -13.69 0.16 -15.64
CA GLU A 83 -14.46 1.33 -15.18
C GLU A 83 -13.55 2.55 -15.13
N ASN A 84 -13.92 3.65 -15.80
CA ASN A 84 -13.02 4.78 -16.02
C ASN A 84 -12.54 5.45 -14.71
N TYR A 85 -13.34 5.41 -13.64
CA TYR A 85 -12.95 5.99 -12.35
C TYR A 85 -11.79 5.24 -11.69
N MET A 86 -11.55 3.96 -12.05
CA MET A 86 -10.44 3.17 -11.51
C MET A 86 -9.10 3.85 -11.78
N SER A 87 -8.98 4.61 -12.87
CA SER A 87 -7.77 5.38 -13.16
C SER A 87 -7.41 6.36 -12.04
N GLY A 88 -8.39 7.07 -11.45
CA GLY A 88 -8.12 7.99 -10.34
C GLY A 88 -7.76 7.24 -9.06
N LEU A 89 -8.49 6.17 -8.75
CA LEU A 89 -8.20 5.33 -7.57
C LEU A 89 -6.77 4.74 -7.64
N ILE A 90 -6.40 4.17 -8.78
CA ILE A 90 -5.06 3.60 -8.99
C ILE A 90 -3.96 4.68 -8.93
N ARG A 91 -4.23 5.89 -9.43
CA ARG A 91 -3.28 7.02 -9.35
C ARG A 91 -3.05 7.46 -7.91
N ASN A 92 -4.10 7.51 -7.10
CA ASN A 92 -4.08 8.00 -5.74
C ASN A 92 -3.50 6.99 -4.73
N ALA A 93 -3.66 5.69 -4.97
CA ALA A 93 -3.14 4.62 -4.11
C ALA A 93 -1.61 4.69 -3.96
N ASP A 94 -1.06 4.35 -2.81
CA ASP A 94 0.39 4.31 -2.55
C ASP A 94 1.06 3.08 -3.14
N LEU A 95 0.32 1.97 -3.23
CA LEU A 95 0.78 0.68 -3.77
C LEU A 95 -0.32 0.02 -4.60
N VAL A 96 0.07 -0.60 -5.72
CA VAL A 96 -0.80 -1.46 -6.52
C VAL A 96 -0.43 -2.92 -6.26
N THR A 97 -1.42 -3.74 -5.90
CA THR A 97 -1.27 -5.19 -5.84
C THR A 97 -2.04 -5.82 -6.99
N VAL A 98 -1.33 -6.37 -7.97
CA VAL A 98 -1.94 -7.11 -9.08
C VAL A 98 -2.17 -8.55 -8.65
N VAL A 99 -3.43 -8.97 -8.58
CA VAL A 99 -3.83 -10.32 -8.16
C VAL A 99 -3.87 -11.23 -9.39
N ALA A 100 -2.88 -12.10 -9.52
CA ALA A 100 -2.73 -13.11 -10.55
C ALA A 100 -3.31 -14.44 -10.07
N ASP A 101 -4.19 -15.07 -10.84
CA ASP A 101 -4.77 -16.37 -10.50
C ASP A 101 -3.90 -17.52 -11.04
N LEU A 102 -3.14 -18.19 -10.18
CA LEU A 102 -2.28 -19.31 -10.58
C LEU A 102 -3.04 -20.55 -11.08
N SER A 103 -4.33 -20.68 -10.73
CA SER A 103 -5.18 -21.75 -11.24
C SER A 103 -5.69 -21.49 -12.67
N SER A 104 -5.60 -20.24 -13.14
CA SER A 104 -6.09 -19.84 -14.46
C SER A 104 -5.07 -20.09 -15.58
N GLN A 105 -5.49 -20.76 -16.65
CA GLN A 105 -4.65 -20.97 -17.84
C GLN A 105 -4.39 -19.68 -18.63
N THR A 106 -5.25 -18.66 -18.50
CA THR A 106 -5.13 -17.36 -19.20
C THR A 106 -4.38 -16.32 -18.38
N MET A 107 -3.87 -16.67 -17.19
CA MET A 107 -3.24 -15.73 -16.25
C MET A 107 -2.25 -14.76 -16.91
N ILE A 108 -1.35 -15.26 -17.76
CA ILE A 108 -0.33 -14.43 -18.41
C ILE A 108 -0.96 -13.44 -19.40
N GLU A 109 -1.97 -13.87 -20.13
CA GLU A 109 -2.71 -13.04 -21.08
C GLU A 109 -3.49 -11.95 -20.34
N ASP A 110 -4.14 -12.31 -19.23
CA ASP A 110 -4.89 -11.39 -18.37
C ASP A 110 -3.98 -10.31 -17.76
N LEU A 111 -2.82 -10.71 -17.22
CA LEU A 111 -1.85 -9.75 -16.68
C LEU A 111 -1.28 -8.84 -17.76
N SER A 112 -0.89 -9.40 -18.91
CA SER A 112 -0.38 -8.61 -20.04
C SER A 112 -1.41 -7.61 -20.54
N PHE A 113 -2.69 -8.00 -20.56
CA PHE A 113 -3.80 -7.10 -20.87
C PHE A 113 -3.91 -5.97 -19.85
N ILE A 114 -3.89 -6.26 -18.54
CA ILE A 114 -3.98 -5.25 -17.48
C ILE A 114 -2.85 -4.22 -17.61
N LEU A 115 -1.60 -4.67 -17.77
CA LEU A 115 -0.45 -3.77 -17.91
C LEU A 115 -0.62 -2.83 -19.11
N LYS A 116 -0.95 -3.40 -20.28
CA LYS A 116 -1.20 -2.61 -21.50
C LYS A 116 -2.37 -1.63 -21.30
N LYS A 117 -3.45 -2.08 -20.67
CA LYS A 117 -4.64 -1.26 -20.44
C LYS A 117 -4.35 -0.06 -19.55
N LEU A 118 -3.52 -0.23 -18.52
CA LEU A 118 -3.09 0.85 -17.64
C LEU A 118 -2.10 1.79 -18.32
N GLU A 119 -1.20 1.26 -19.16
CA GLU A 119 -0.30 2.07 -19.97
C GLU A 119 -1.06 2.98 -20.95
N GLU A 120 -2.12 2.49 -21.61
CA GLU A 120 -3.06 3.29 -22.42
C GLU A 120 -3.68 4.44 -21.62
N LYS A 121 -3.88 4.23 -20.31
CA LYS A 121 -4.37 5.23 -19.36
C LYS A 121 -3.27 6.07 -18.74
N ARG A 122 -2.02 5.97 -19.21
CA ARG A 122 -0.81 6.63 -18.67
C ARG A 122 -0.53 6.29 -17.21
N ILE A 123 -0.73 5.03 -16.84
CA ILE A 123 -0.39 4.47 -15.54
C ILE A 123 0.61 3.35 -15.81
N ILE A 124 1.83 3.49 -15.33
CA ILE A 124 2.88 2.50 -15.46
C ILE A 124 3.01 1.76 -14.14
N LEU A 125 2.82 0.45 -14.17
CA LEU A 125 3.07 -0.41 -13.02
C LEU A 125 4.57 -0.68 -12.93
N ASN A 126 5.21 -0.18 -11.87
CA ASN A 126 6.64 -0.24 -11.69
C ASN A 126 7.03 -1.35 -10.68
N PRO A 127 7.88 -2.31 -11.09
CA PRO A 127 8.36 -3.40 -10.23
C PRO A 127 9.18 -2.98 -9.00
N GLU A 128 10.01 -1.94 -9.13
CA GLU A 128 10.89 -1.44 -8.07
C GLU A 128 10.81 0.08 -8.02
N ILE A 129 10.74 0.68 -6.82
CA ILE A 129 11.34 2.01 -6.66
C ILE A 129 12.77 1.77 -6.22
N SER A 130 13.66 1.64 -7.19
CA SER A 130 15.04 2.01 -6.91
C SER A 130 15.09 3.53 -6.87
N GLU A 131 15.65 4.13 -5.82
CA GLU A 131 15.96 5.57 -5.77
C GLU A 131 16.89 6.02 -6.92
N LYS A 132 17.39 5.06 -7.73
CA LYS A 132 18.36 5.25 -8.81
C LYS A 132 17.74 5.42 -10.20
N SER A 133 16.43 5.36 -10.37
CA SER A 133 15.81 5.70 -11.65
C SER A 133 15.55 7.21 -11.78
N GLU A 134 16.60 8.03 -11.62
CA GLU A 134 16.65 9.44 -12.07
C GLU A 134 16.64 9.57 -13.61
N GLN A 135 16.22 8.53 -14.34
CA GLN A 135 15.91 8.63 -15.76
C GLN A 135 14.53 9.26 -15.89
N SER A 136 14.51 10.60 -15.83
CA SER A 136 13.43 11.50 -16.26
C SER A 136 12.05 10.82 -16.38
N GLU A 137 11.40 10.58 -15.24
CA GLU A 137 10.01 10.14 -15.24
C GLU A 137 9.19 11.18 -16.02
N ASP A 138 8.47 10.72 -17.04
CA ASP A 138 7.60 11.60 -17.82
C ASP A 138 6.43 11.99 -16.93
N ALA A 139 6.37 13.27 -16.52
CA ALA A 139 5.36 13.81 -15.62
C ALA A 139 3.90 13.61 -16.11
N ARG A 140 3.69 13.18 -17.37
CA ARG A 140 2.37 12.81 -17.91
C ARG A 140 1.90 11.43 -17.47
N PHE A 141 2.79 10.58 -16.98
CA PHE A 141 2.52 9.24 -16.51
C PHE A 141 2.48 9.19 -14.99
N ALA A 142 1.63 8.32 -14.45
CA ALA A 142 1.70 7.94 -13.04
C ALA A 142 2.45 6.62 -12.93
N TYR A 143 3.58 6.64 -12.24
CA TYR A 143 4.37 5.45 -11.94
C TYR A 143 3.93 4.91 -10.58
N LYS A 144 3.46 3.66 -10.53
CA LYS A 144 2.91 3.06 -9.31
C LYS A 144 3.77 1.89 -8.86
N LYS A 145 4.22 1.92 -7.61
CA LYS A 145 4.84 0.76 -6.97
C LYS A 145 3.90 -0.43 -7.10
N THR A 146 4.44 -1.58 -7.50
CA THR A 146 3.61 -2.73 -7.81
C THR A 146 4.17 -4.02 -7.23
N ILE A 147 3.29 -4.79 -6.58
CA ILE A 147 3.53 -6.20 -6.22
C ILE A 147 2.58 -7.07 -7.04
N ILE A 148 3.03 -8.24 -7.48
CA ILE A 148 2.16 -9.29 -8.01
C ILE A 148 1.86 -10.28 -6.89
N CYS A 149 0.59 -10.35 -6.48
CA CYS A 149 0.06 -11.41 -5.63
C CYS A 149 -0.26 -12.61 -6.53
N ALA A 150 0.58 -13.65 -6.51
CA ALA A 150 0.36 -14.90 -7.22
C ALA A 150 -0.59 -15.77 -6.38
N HIS A 151 -1.88 -15.49 -6.55
CA HIS A 151 -2.96 -16.01 -5.72
C HIS A 151 -3.42 -17.42 -6.14
N LYS A 152 -4.15 -18.08 -5.22
CA LYS A 152 -4.56 -19.48 -5.33
C LYS A 152 -3.35 -20.38 -5.54
N GLU A 153 -2.27 -20.07 -4.84
CA GLU A 153 -1.09 -20.94 -4.80
C GLU A 153 -1.45 -22.19 -4.00
N TYR A 154 -1.24 -23.32 -4.65
CA TYR A 154 -1.40 -24.65 -4.07
C TYR A 154 -0.15 -25.44 -4.45
N GLU A 155 0.48 -26.05 -3.44
CA GLU A 155 1.68 -26.86 -3.62
C GLU A 155 1.46 -27.92 -4.72
N ASP A 156 2.51 -28.15 -5.52
CA ASP A 156 2.56 -29.05 -6.68
C ASP A 156 1.63 -28.68 -7.86
N GLU A 157 0.36 -28.34 -7.63
CA GLU A 157 -0.63 -28.06 -8.67
C GLU A 157 -0.28 -26.80 -9.47
N THR A 158 0.20 -25.77 -8.77
CA THR A 158 0.45 -24.45 -9.35
C THR A 158 1.92 -24.16 -9.62
N TYR A 159 2.83 -25.08 -9.28
CA TYR A 159 4.28 -24.89 -9.43
C TYR A 159 4.70 -24.44 -10.83
N ASN A 160 4.17 -25.09 -11.87
CA ASN A 160 4.48 -24.75 -13.26
C ASN A 160 3.95 -23.36 -13.65
N GLN A 161 2.77 -22.99 -13.18
CA GLN A 161 2.15 -21.68 -13.42
C GLN A 161 2.95 -20.57 -12.75
N PHE A 162 3.33 -20.78 -11.48
CA PHE A 162 4.13 -19.83 -10.73
C PHE A 162 5.51 -19.59 -11.33
N ASN A 163 6.19 -20.65 -11.80
CA ASN A 163 7.47 -20.51 -12.49
C ASN A 163 7.35 -19.78 -13.84
N LYS A 164 6.27 -20.01 -14.59
CA LYS A 164 5.98 -19.23 -15.81
C LYS A 164 5.79 -17.76 -15.49
N LEU A 165 4.99 -17.45 -14.46
CA LEU A 165 4.75 -16.09 -14.00
C LEU A 165 6.05 -15.39 -13.61
N LYS A 166 6.88 -16.03 -12.77
CA LYS A 166 8.20 -15.52 -12.37
C LYS A 166 9.13 -15.26 -13.56
N LYS A 167 9.13 -16.13 -14.56
CA LYS A 167 9.99 -15.96 -15.74
C LYS A 167 9.56 -14.79 -16.62
N ILE A 168 8.26 -14.54 -16.75
CA ILE A 168 7.73 -13.51 -17.65
C ILE A 168 7.75 -12.14 -16.97
N PHE A 169 7.45 -12.09 -15.67
CA PHE A 169 7.39 -10.87 -14.87
C PHE A 169 8.56 -10.80 -13.89
N GLU A 170 9.77 -11.20 -14.33
CA GLU A 170 10.95 -11.37 -13.48
C GLU A 170 11.37 -10.10 -12.73
N ASN A 171 11.03 -8.93 -13.28
CA ASN A 171 11.34 -7.66 -12.64
C ASN A 171 10.40 -7.38 -11.46
N PHE A 172 9.18 -7.91 -11.46
CA PHE A 172 8.21 -7.65 -10.39
C PHE A 172 8.54 -8.44 -9.13
N VAL A 173 8.27 -7.83 -7.97
CA VAL A 173 8.15 -8.57 -6.73
C VAL A 173 6.90 -9.44 -6.81
N ILE A 174 7.08 -10.76 -6.84
CA ILE A 174 5.98 -11.73 -6.93
C ILE A 174 5.90 -12.55 -5.64
N ILE A 175 4.74 -12.46 -4.97
CA ILE A 175 4.49 -13.14 -3.71
C ILE A 175 3.46 -14.26 -3.94
N PRO A 176 3.81 -15.54 -3.74
CA PRO A 176 2.84 -16.62 -3.74
C PRO A 176 1.88 -16.46 -2.56
N THR A 177 0.58 -16.65 -2.79
CA THR A 177 -0.43 -16.40 -1.76
C THR A 177 -1.61 -17.36 -1.91
N SER A 178 -2.05 -17.92 -0.79
CA SER A 178 -3.28 -18.68 -0.67
C SER A 178 -4.07 -18.16 0.51
N ILE A 179 -5.37 -17.89 0.34
CA ILE A 179 -6.24 -17.53 1.48
C ILE A 179 -6.40 -18.69 2.48
N LEU A 180 -5.98 -19.89 2.10
CA LEU A 180 -6.02 -21.08 2.93
C LEU A 180 -4.72 -21.30 3.73
N ASP A 181 -3.68 -20.50 3.45
CA ASP A 181 -2.39 -20.58 4.14
C ASP A 181 -2.05 -19.25 4.83
N GLU A 182 -2.11 -19.26 6.16
CA GLU A 182 -1.78 -18.10 7.01
C GLU A 182 -0.35 -17.60 6.82
N GLU A 183 0.61 -18.47 6.53
CA GLU A 183 2.00 -18.07 6.34
C GLU A 183 2.16 -17.27 5.04
N SER A 184 1.58 -17.75 3.94
CA SER A 184 1.56 -17.01 2.68
C SER A 184 0.88 -15.64 2.80
N LEU A 185 -0.20 -15.53 3.59
CA LEU A 185 -0.88 -14.26 3.85
C LEU A 185 0.02 -13.29 4.60
N LYS A 186 0.69 -13.75 5.68
CA LYS A 186 1.67 -12.93 6.43
C LYS A 186 2.82 -12.46 5.55
N ASN A 187 3.28 -13.32 4.64
CA ASN A 187 4.32 -12.97 3.67
C ASN A 187 3.87 -11.86 2.71
N LEU A 188 2.61 -11.90 2.23
CA LEU A 188 2.04 -10.81 1.42
C LEU A 188 1.91 -9.52 2.22
N GLN A 189 1.41 -9.56 3.46
CA GLN A 189 1.33 -8.36 4.32
C GLN A 189 2.70 -7.72 4.55
N LYS A 190 3.72 -8.54 4.84
CA LYS A 190 5.10 -8.09 5.01
C LYS A 190 5.65 -7.45 3.73
N ALA A 191 5.40 -8.06 2.57
CA ALA A 191 5.84 -7.52 1.29
C ALA A 191 5.16 -6.18 0.99
N ILE A 192 3.85 -6.06 1.24
CA ILE A 192 3.10 -4.80 1.12
C ILE A 192 3.71 -3.72 2.01
N PHE A 193 3.90 -3.99 3.30
CA PHE A 193 4.47 -3.03 4.24
C PHE A 193 5.88 -2.58 3.80
N THR A 194 6.72 -3.52 3.36
CA THR A 194 8.07 -3.23 2.86
C THR A 194 8.03 -2.34 1.61
N ALA A 195 7.13 -2.62 0.67
CA ALA A 195 7.03 -1.85 -0.58
C ALA A 195 6.53 -0.42 -0.38
N LEU A 196 5.75 -0.15 0.67
CA LEU A 196 5.37 1.21 1.05
C LEU A 196 6.58 2.07 1.41
N SER A 197 7.72 1.48 1.78
CA SER A 197 8.94 2.19 2.17
C SER A 197 8.69 3.17 3.31
N ILE A 198 7.95 2.70 4.31
CA ILE A 198 7.65 3.42 5.55
C ILE A 198 8.32 2.75 6.73
N ILE A 199 8.52 3.52 7.79
CA ILE A 199 9.10 3.11 9.07
C ILE A 199 8.13 3.46 10.20
N ARG A 200 8.16 2.65 11.25
CA ARG A 200 7.44 2.88 12.52
C ARG A 200 8.40 3.49 13.51
N VAL A 201 8.00 4.59 14.13
CA VAL A 201 8.76 5.23 15.20
C VAL A 201 7.88 5.29 16.43
N TYR A 202 8.30 4.62 17.48
CA TYR A 202 7.59 4.60 18.76
C TYR A 202 7.97 5.81 19.59
N THR A 203 7.02 6.34 20.35
CA THR A 203 7.28 7.50 21.20
C THR A 203 7.32 7.10 22.66
N LYS A 204 8.07 7.88 23.45
CA LYS A 204 8.23 7.66 24.88
C LYS A 204 8.26 9.01 25.60
N PRO A 205 7.40 9.24 26.61
CA PRO A 205 7.52 10.39 27.48
C PRO A 205 8.74 10.29 28.41
N VAL A 206 9.30 11.42 28.83
CA VAL A 206 10.46 11.46 29.72
C VAL A 206 10.16 10.71 31.03
N GLY A 207 10.90 9.65 31.29
CA GLY A 207 10.76 8.83 32.51
C GLY A 207 9.63 7.79 32.48
N HIS A 208 8.97 7.58 31.34
CA HIS A 208 7.91 6.59 31.16
C HIS A 208 8.32 5.47 30.21
N GLU A 209 7.54 4.40 30.12
CA GLU A 209 7.74 3.35 29.13
C GLU A 209 7.33 3.84 27.72
N PRO A 210 7.92 3.29 26.65
CA PRO A 210 7.49 3.56 25.27
C PRO A 210 6.06 3.10 25.01
N ASP A 211 5.33 3.84 24.18
CA ASP A 211 4.06 3.38 23.61
C ASP A 211 4.32 2.62 22.31
N TYR A 212 3.97 1.33 22.31
CA TYR A 212 4.12 0.45 21.16
C TYR A 212 2.83 0.31 20.33
N ASN A 213 1.71 0.88 20.78
CA ASN A 213 0.41 0.68 20.14
C ASN A 213 0.15 1.68 19.01
N ASP A 214 0.66 2.91 19.15
CA ASP A 214 0.43 4.00 18.19
C ASP A 214 1.76 4.57 17.68
N PRO A 215 2.43 3.87 16.74
CA PRO A 215 3.66 4.37 16.16
C PRO A 215 3.42 5.57 15.26
N ILE A 216 4.35 6.53 15.28
CA ILE A 216 4.47 7.54 14.23
C ILE A 216 4.94 6.83 12.96
N ILE A 217 4.24 7.06 11.86
CA ILE A 217 4.61 6.52 10.55
C ILE A 217 5.34 7.59 9.75
N LEU A 218 6.52 7.25 9.25
CA LEU A 218 7.34 8.11 8.40
C LEU A 218 7.77 7.34 7.14
N PRO A 219 8.09 8.03 6.03
CA PRO A 219 8.86 7.39 4.96
C PRO A 219 10.26 7.01 5.46
N VAL A 220 10.88 6.01 4.84
CA VAL A 220 12.32 5.71 5.01
C VAL A 220 13.14 6.97 4.75
N GLY A 221 14.17 7.21 5.58
CA GLY A 221 14.93 8.47 5.61
C GLY A 221 14.25 9.58 6.41
N GLY A 222 13.10 9.32 7.04
CA GLY A 222 12.44 10.26 7.94
C GLY A 222 13.30 10.61 9.15
N THR A 223 13.25 11.88 9.57
CA THR A 223 14.09 12.42 10.64
C THR A 223 13.34 12.59 11.96
N VAL A 224 14.09 12.85 13.05
CA VAL A 224 13.53 13.20 14.36
C VAL A 224 12.61 14.42 14.29
N GLU A 225 13.00 15.45 13.55
CA GLU A 225 12.18 16.65 13.36
C GLU A 225 10.88 16.30 12.65
N LYS A 226 10.94 15.45 11.61
CA LYS A 226 9.73 15.01 10.91
C LYS A 226 8.82 14.17 11.81
N ALA A 227 9.39 13.33 12.66
CA ALA A 227 8.64 12.61 13.69
C ALA A 227 7.91 13.57 14.63
N ALA A 228 8.61 14.60 15.12
CA ALA A 228 8.03 15.62 16.00
C ALA A 228 6.87 16.37 15.32
N GLU A 229 7.03 16.75 14.05
CA GLU A 229 5.99 17.41 13.26
C GLU A 229 4.72 16.56 13.12
N THR A 230 4.89 15.26 12.80
CA THR A 230 3.78 14.31 12.66
C THR A 230 3.04 14.12 13.97
N LEU A 231 3.75 14.14 15.10
CA LEU A 231 3.14 14.05 16.42
C LEU A 231 2.34 15.32 16.78
N HIS A 232 3.01 16.48 16.73
CA HIS A 232 2.37 17.78 16.93
C HIS A 232 3.32 18.93 16.55
N ARG A 233 2.80 19.94 15.83
CA ARG A 233 3.57 21.11 15.38
C ARG A 233 4.36 21.81 16.51
N ASP A 234 3.75 22.05 17.67
CA ASP A 234 4.44 22.66 18.82
C ASP A 234 5.65 21.87 19.34
N ILE A 235 5.66 20.54 19.19
CA ILE A 235 6.79 19.71 19.62
C ILE A 235 7.97 19.96 18.69
N ALA A 236 7.74 19.99 17.38
CA ALA A 236 8.76 20.31 16.39
C ALA A 236 9.34 21.71 16.59
N GLU A 237 8.48 22.73 16.78
CA GLU A 237 8.93 24.13 16.94
C GLU A 237 9.77 24.36 18.21
N LYS A 238 9.58 23.55 19.26
CA LYS A 238 10.28 23.66 20.54
C LYS A 238 11.39 22.62 20.72
N LEU A 239 11.58 21.73 19.76
CA LEU A 239 12.53 20.62 19.87
C LEU A 239 13.96 21.13 20.09
N LYS A 240 14.57 20.76 21.23
CA LYS A 240 15.98 21.05 21.53
C LYS A 240 16.90 19.91 21.13
N PHE A 241 16.45 18.68 21.37
CA PHE A 241 17.12 17.43 20.98
C PHE A 241 16.15 16.26 21.22
N ALA A 242 16.51 15.07 20.76
CA ALA A 242 15.84 13.84 21.16
C ALA A 242 16.82 12.84 21.76
N LYS A 243 16.28 11.89 22.53
CA LYS A 243 16.99 10.66 22.88
C LYS A 243 16.37 9.50 22.10
N ILE A 244 17.21 8.61 21.62
CA ILE A 244 16.77 7.48 20.80
C ILE A 244 17.23 6.14 21.36
N TRP A 245 16.44 5.11 21.10
CA TRP A 245 16.74 3.70 21.33
C TRP A 245 16.37 2.91 20.09
N GLY A 246 17.11 1.85 19.78
CA GLY A 246 16.87 1.06 18.58
C GLY A 246 18.07 0.18 18.23
N ASP A 247 17.91 -0.64 17.20
CA ASP A 247 18.98 -1.53 16.75
C ASP A 247 20.18 -0.72 16.22
N GLY A 248 21.39 -1.16 16.57
CA GLY A 248 22.64 -0.48 16.20
C GLY A 248 22.90 0.88 16.88
N LYS A 249 22.12 1.26 17.89
CA LYS A 249 22.24 2.55 18.59
C LYS A 249 22.69 2.37 20.05
N PHE A 250 23.28 3.41 20.63
CA PHE A 250 23.48 3.47 22.07
C PHE A 250 22.19 3.90 22.76
N ASP A 251 21.74 3.15 23.76
CA ASP A 251 20.50 3.45 24.49
C ASP A 251 20.50 4.87 25.07
N GLY A 252 19.51 5.66 24.67
CA GLY A 252 19.35 7.04 25.09
C GLY A 252 20.35 8.00 24.45
N GLN A 253 20.92 7.63 23.29
CA GLN A 253 21.79 8.50 22.50
C GLN A 253 21.09 9.82 22.21
N LYS A 254 21.75 10.93 22.57
CA LYS A 254 21.27 12.28 22.26
C LYS A 254 21.55 12.61 20.80
N VAL A 255 20.52 13.00 20.06
CA VAL A 255 20.59 13.37 18.64
C VAL A 255 19.86 14.68 18.36
N GLN A 256 20.16 15.29 17.22
CA GLN A 256 19.53 16.51 16.73
C GLN A 256 18.34 16.19 15.81
N GLY A 257 17.59 17.22 15.40
CA GLY A 257 16.37 17.07 14.60
C GLY A 257 16.58 16.46 13.22
N ASP A 258 17.75 16.65 12.61
CA ASP A 258 18.14 16.15 11.30
C ASP A 258 18.56 14.66 11.30
N PHE A 259 18.62 14.03 12.47
CA PHE A 259 19.00 12.63 12.58
C PHE A 259 17.94 11.70 11.97
N GLU A 260 18.36 10.84 11.04
CA GLU A 260 17.50 9.85 10.39
C GLU A 260 17.13 8.69 11.31
N LEU A 261 15.87 8.30 11.27
CA LEU A 261 15.30 7.22 12.06
C LEU A 261 15.20 5.93 11.24
N ASN A 262 15.28 4.82 11.94
CA ASN A 262 15.10 3.46 11.46
C ASN A 262 13.73 2.92 11.90
N ASP A 263 13.24 1.90 11.20
CA ASP A 263 12.04 1.18 11.63
C ASP A 263 12.20 0.62 13.05
N LYS A 264 11.16 0.82 13.86
CA LYS A 264 11.04 0.46 15.28
C LYS A 264 11.93 1.23 16.25
N ASP A 265 12.55 2.33 15.83
CA ASP A 265 13.19 3.23 16.79
C ASP A 265 12.19 3.75 17.82
N ILE A 266 12.70 4.03 19.02
CA ILE A 266 11.97 4.73 20.07
C ILE A 266 12.56 6.12 20.22
N VAL A 267 11.70 7.14 20.28
CA VAL A 267 12.10 8.55 20.40
C VAL A 267 11.47 9.19 21.64
N GLU A 268 12.31 9.81 22.46
CA GLU A 268 11.92 10.67 23.59
C GLU A 268 12.30 12.11 23.23
N PHE A 269 11.30 12.96 22.98
CA PHE A 269 11.51 14.36 22.59
C PHE A 269 11.80 15.25 23.81
N HIS A 270 12.81 16.12 23.69
CA HIS A 270 13.15 17.12 24.71
C HIS A 270 12.94 18.53 24.16
N ILE A 271 11.91 19.21 24.67
CA ILE A 271 11.51 20.58 24.30
C ILE A 271 11.99 21.65 25.29
#